data_AF-M2RW84-F1
#
_entry.id   AF-M2RW84-F1
#
_cell.length_a   1.000
_cell.length_b   1.000
_cell.length_c   1.000
_cell.angle_alpha   90.00
_cell.angle_beta   90.00
_cell.angle_gamma   90.00
#
_symmetry.space_group_name_H-M   'P 1'
#
loop_
_entity.id
_entity.type
_entity.pdbx_description
1 polymer ?
#
loop_
_entity_poly.entity_id
_entity_poly.type
_entity_poly.pdbx_seq_one_letter_code
_entity_poly.pdbx_strand_id
1 'polypeptide(L)'
;MESIQSAFKPVTQRELFIIVNGLDYIISQSYTQSIESSVSKTSPQSLQRKRIPKKKKKWSLEDKKRAVKLAKTMGVTHTIDYLCGINPNIFSGLSPSTLQYWITQSEGRKKKLL
;
A
#
# COMPACT_ATOMS: atom_id res chain seq x y z
N MET A 1 -41.90 10.90 23.51
CA MET A 1 -40.55 11.29 23.03
C MET A 1 -39.78 10.02 22.77
N GLU A 2 -39.58 9.67 21.50
CA GLU A 2 -38.83 8.46 21.14
C GLU A 2 -37.34 8.71 21.37
N SER A 3 -36.72 7.87 22.20
CA SER A 3 -35.29 7.90 22.45
C SER A 3 -34.57 7.38 21.20
N ILE A 4 -33.86 8.26 20.50
CA ILE A 4 -32.98 7.86 19.40
C ILE A 4 -31.81 7.09 20.01
N GLN A 5 -31.94 5.75 20.08
CA GLN A 5 -30.85 4.89 20.50
C GLN A 5 -29.86 4.74 19.34
N SER A 6 -28.60 5.09 19.59
CA SER A 6 -27.50 4.83 18.67
C SER A 6 -27.37 3.32 18.43
N ALA A 7 -27.35 2.91 17.16
CA ALA A 7 -27.07 1.53 16.77
C ALA A 7 -25.65 1.07 17.14
N PHE A 8 -24.75 2.02 17.42
CA PHE A 8 -23.38 1.75 17.81
C PHE A 8 -23.22 1.83 19.32
N LYS A 9 -22.66 0.76 19.90
CA LYS A 9 -22.24 0.70 21.30
C LYS A 9 -20.80 1.21 21.41
N PRO A 10 -20.47 2.07 22.39
CA PRO A 10 -19.10 2.49 22.60
C PRO A 10 -18.22 1.30 23.00
N VAL A 11 -17.01 1.25 22.45
CA VAL A 11 -16.03 0.21 22.82
C VAL A 11 -15.50 0.54 24.21
N THR A 12 -15.75 -0.36 25.17
CA THR A 12 -15.34 -0.20 26.57
C THR A 12 -13.91 -0.65 26.84
N GLN A 13 -13.43 -1.66 26.12
CA GLN A 13 -12.11 -2.26 26.33
C GLN A 13 -11.15 -1.89 25.20
N ARG A 14 -10.71 -0.63 25.18
CA ARG A 14 -9.81 -0.11 24.14
C ARG A 14 -8.49 -0.89 24.02
N GLU A 15 -8.01 -1.47 25.12
CA GLU A 15 -6.75 -2.22 25.21
C GLU A 15 -6.69 -3.47 24.33
N LEU A 16 -7.85 -4.04 23.95
CA LEU A 16 -7.93 -5.21 23.07
C LEU A 16 -7.82 -4.87 21.58
N PHE A 17 -7.77 -3.58 21.23
CA PHE A 17 -7.83 -3.12 19.85
C PHE A 17 -6.60 -2.28 19.50
N ILE A 18 -6.03 -2.55 18.33
CA ILE A 18 -4.92 -1.76 17.78
C ILE A 18 -5.49 -0.82 16.73
N ILE A 19 -5.22 0.48 16.89
CA ILE A 19 -5.60 1.48 15.89
C ILE A 19 -4.50 1.52 14.84
N VAL A 20 -4.84 1.09 13.62
CA VAL A 20 -3.93 1.09 12.48
C VAL A 20 -4.25 2.28 11.59
N ASN A 21 -3.26 3.12 11.31
CA ASN A 21 -3.40 4.23 10.36
C ASN A 21 -2.44 4.03 9.18
N GLY A 22 -2.88 3.28 8.16
CA GLY A 22 -2.05 2.89 7.02
C GLY A 22 -1.08 1.75 7.34
N LEU A 23 0.19 1.87 6.92
CA LEU A 23 1.25 0.86 7.13
C LEU A 23 1.98 1.00 8.48
N ASP A 24 1.67 2.03 9.26
CA ASP A 24 2.34 2.32 10.53
C ASP A 24 1.42 1.92 11.70
N TYR A 25 1.90 1.04 12.60
CA TYR A 25 1.21 0.70 13.84
C TYR A 25 1.38 1.84 14.84
N ILE A 26 0.28 2.40 15.35
CA ILE A 26 0.33 3.31 16.50
C ILE A 26 0.35 2.43 17.74
N ILE A 27 1.54 2.09 18.21
CA ILE A 27 1.70 1.44 19.52
C ILE A 27 1.20 2.45 20.55
N SER A 28 0.06 2.15 21.15
CA SER A 28 -0.52 2.91 22.25
C SER A 28 0.50 2.92 23.39
N GLN A 29 1.13 4.08 23.62
CA GLN A 29 2.05 4.27 24.72
C GLN A 29 1.32 3.95 26.04
N SER A 30 1.87 2.98 26.76
CA SER A 30 1.48 2.64 28.12
C SER A 30 1.79 3.81 29.05
N TYR A 31 0.79 4.14 29.87
CA TYR A 31 0.81 5.08 30.98
C TYR A 31 2.12 5.02 31.79
N THR A 32 2.74 6.18 32.03
CA THR A 32 2.97 6.69 33.39
C THR A 32 3.29 8.19 33.36
N GLN A 33 2.76 8.89 34.38
CA GLN A 33 3.06 10.24 34.84
C GLN A 33 2.19 11.38 34.30
N SER A 34 1.24 11.72 35.18
CA SER A 34 0.55 12.98 35.34
C SER A 34 1.47 14.19 35.17
N ILE A 35 1.30 14.93 34.08
CA ILE A 35 1.53 16.38 34.08
C ILE A 35 0.36 17.02 33.35
N GLU A 36 -0.44 17.73 34.14
CA GLU A 36 -1.45 18.68 33.72
C GLU A 36 -0.86 19.58 32.62
N SER A 37 -1.31 19.40 31.38
CA SER A 37 -0.95 20.29 30.28
C SER A 37 -2.23 20.70 29.57
N SER A 38 -2.50 22.00 29.68
CA SER A 38 -3.58 22.74 29.03
C SER A 38 -3.81 22.27 27.60
N VAL A 39 -4.96 21.65 27.35
CA VAL A 39 -5.39 21.20 26.03
C VAL A 39 -5.65 22.43 25.17
N SER A 40 -4.62 22.88 24.46
CA SER A 40 -4.80 23.76 23.32
C SER A 40 -5.49 22.96 22.23
N LYS A 41 -6.68 23.39 21.81
CA LYS A 41 -7.43 22.83 20.68
C LYS A 41 -6.66 23.12 19.38
N THR A 42 -5.57 22.40 19.14
CA THR A 42 -4.90 22.42 17.84
C THR A 42 -5.75 21.61 16.87
N SER A 43 -6.36 22.32 15.92
CA SER A 43 -6.91 21.79 14.68
C SER A 43 -5.97 20.71 14.12
N PRO A 44 -6.47 19.58 13.55
CA PRO A 44 -5.61 18.55 13.00
C PRO A 44 -4.82 19.17 11.85
N GLN A 45 -3.60 19.58 12.16
CA GLN A 45 -2.63 20.07 11.20
C GLN A 45 -2.50 18.94 10.20
N SER A 46 -3.04 19.12 9.00
CA SER A 46 -2.81 18.24 7.88
C SER A 46 -1.30 18.11 7.77
N LEU A 47 -0.77 16.98 8.27
CA LEU A 47 0.60 16.59 8.03
C LEU A 47 0.62 16.31 6.54
N GLN A 48 0.84 17.36 5.75
CA GLN A 48 1.28 17.23 4.39
C GLN A 48 2.65 16.56 4.49
N ARG A 49 2.58 15.23 4.59
CA ARG A 49 3.70 14.31 4.61
C ARG A 49 4.41 14.63 3.31
N LYS A 50 5.49 15.43 3.38
CA LYS A 50 6.30 15.79 2.22
C LYS A 50 6.70 14.45 1.61
N ARG A 51 6.00 14.03 0.55
CA ARG A 51 6.26 12.78 -0.14
C ARG A 51 7.66 12.93 -0.69
N ILE A 52 8.65 12.37 0.03
CA ILE A 52 10.02 12.28 -0.47
C ILE A 52 9.89 11.66 -1.86
N PRO A 53 10.38 12.32 -2.92
CA PRO A 53 10.26 11.80 -4.27
C PRO A 53 10.98 10.45 -4.31
N LYS A 54 10.22 9.35 -4.28
CA LYS A 54 10.79 8.02 -4.51
C LYS A 54 11.36 8.09 -5.92
N LYS A 55 12.68 7.97 -6.04
CA LYS A 55 13.36 7.94 -7.34
C LYS A 55 12.64 6.87 -8.18
N LYS A 56 12.05 7.27 -9.31
CA LYS A 56 11.32 6.35 -10.18
C LYS A 56 12.30 5.25 -10.60
N LYS A 57 12.07 4.02 -10.14
CA LYS A 57 12.88 2.87 -10.51
C LYS A 57 12.74 2.69 -12.02
N LYS A 58 13.87 2.68 -12.74
CA LYS A 58 13.90 2.36 -14.17
C LYS A 58 14.27 0.89 -14.27
N TRP A 59 13.35 0.06 -14.75
CA TRP A 59 13.63 -1.34 -15.09
C TRP A 59 14.34 -1.41 -16.44
N SER A 60 15.39 -2.23 -16.52
CA SER A 60 16.10 -2.51 -17.76
C SER A 60 15.17 -3.21 -18.77
N LEU A 61 15.55 -3.20 -20.04
CA LEU A 61 14.75 -3.84 -21.08
C LEU A 61 14.81 -5.38 -20.94
N GLU A 62 15.92 -5.89 -20.44
CA GLU A 62 16.19 -7.29 -20.12
C GLU A 62 15.29 -7.78 -18.99
N ASP A 63 15.16 -6.99 -17.91
CA ASP A 63 14.28 -7.30 -16.78
C ASP A 63 12.82 -7.38 -17.22
N LYS A 64 12.39 -6.42 -18.05
CA LYS A 64 11.03 -6.41 -18.63
C LYS A 64 10.78 -7.64 -19.49
N LYS A 65 11.71 -7.98 -20.38
CA LYS A 65 11.61 -9.19 -21.22
C LYS A 65 11.52 -10.46 -20.38
N ARG A 66 12.35 -10.59 -19.35
CA ARG A 66 12.34 -11.74 -18.44
C ARG A 66 11.01 -11.84 -17.71
N ALA A 67 10.50 -10.74 -17.16
CA ALA A 67 9.23 -10.70 -16.46
C ALA A 67 8.05 -11.06 -17.36
N VAL A 68 8.01 -10.53 -18.59
CA VAL A 68 6.96 -10.87 -19.57
C VAL A 68 7.02 -12.35 -19.98
N LYS A 69 8.23 -12.89 -20.21
CA LYS A 69 8.39 -14.30 -20.56
C LYS A 69 7.84 -15.22 -19.45
N LEU A 70 8.16 -14.90 -18.20
CA LEU A 70 7.67 -15.64 -17.03
C LEU A 70 6.16 -15.50 -16.86
N ALA A 71 5.61 -14.30 -17.07
CA ALA A 71 4.17 -14.06 -16.98
C ALA A 71 3.36 -14.85 -18.00
N LYS A 72 3.92 -15.10 -19.20
CA LYS A 72 3.30 -15.98 -20.20
C LYS A 72 3.32 -17.45 -19.79
N THR A 73 4.22 -17.86 -18.91
CA THR A 73 4.37 -19.25 -18.45
C THR A 73 3.53 -19.55 -17.21
N MET A 74 3.55 -18.69 -16.20
CA MET A 74 2.91 -18.95 -14.90
C MET A 74 1.80 -17.94 -14.52
N GLY A 75 1.54 -16.95 -15.36
CA GLY A 75 0.58 -15.88 -15.08
C GLY A 75 1.16 -14.75 -14.23
N VAL A 76 0.44 -13.62 -14.20
CA VAL A 76 0.92 -12.33 -13.65
C VAL A 76 1.18 -12.40 -12.15
N THR A 77 0.24 -12.96 -11.37
CA THR A 77 0.32 -13.00 -9.91
C THR A 77 1.52 -13.82 -9.44
N HIS A 78 1.61 -15.08 -9.89
CA HIS A 78 2.73 -15.95 -9.55
C HIS A 78 4.08 -15.40 -10.03
N THR A 79 4.10 -14.69 -11.16
CA THR A 79 5.31 -14.03 -11.63
C THR A 79 5.78 -12.92 -10.70
N ILE A 80 4.86 -12.14 -10.14
CA ILE A 80 5.22 -11.09 -9.20
C ILE A 80 5.78 -11.67 -7.92
N ASP A 81 5.12 -12.69 -7.36
CA ASP A 81 5.59 -13.35 -6.14
C ASP A 81 6.99 -13.96 -6.34
N TYR A 82 7.18 -14.65 -7.48
CA TYR A 82 8.46 -15.24 -7.85
C TYR A 82 9.58 -14.21 -8.04
N LEU A 83 9.31 -13.14 -8.81
CA LEU A 83 10.32 -12.10 -9.09
C LEU A 83 10.68 -11.29 -7.85
N CYS A 84 9.70 -10.98 -7.01
CA CYS A 84 9.92 -10.31 -5.73
C CYS A 84 10.66 -11.22 -4.74
N GLY A 85 10.42 -12.54 -4.77
CA GLY A 85 11.12 -13.50 -3.92
C GLY A 85 12.59 -13.69 -4.30
N ILE A 86 12.91 -13.81 -5.60
CA ILE A 86 14.28 -14.06 -6.05
C ILE A 86 15.11 -12.79 -6.07
N ASN A 87 14.56 -11.70 -6.60
CA ASN A 87 15.28 -10.45 -6.81
C ASN A 87 14.47 -9.25 -6.28
N PRO A 88 14.28 -9.16 -4.95
CA PRO A 88 13.48 -8.10 -4.34
C PRO A 88 14.02 -6.70 -4.66
N ASN A 89 15.34 -6.55 -4.78
CA ASN A 89 15.93 -5.25 -5.13
C ASN A 89 15.51 -4.81 -6.54
N ILE A 90 15.52 -5.70 -7.53
CA ILE A 90 15.24 -5.36 -8.94
C ILE A 90 13.75 -5.12 -9.15
N PHE A 91 12.91 -6.04 -8.66
CA PHE A 91 11.46 -6.01 -8.89
C PHE A 91 10.66 -5.38 -7.76
N SER A 92 11.33 -4.72 -6.80
CA SER A 92 10.66 -3.93 -5.75
C SER A 92 9.67 -2.92 -6.35
N GLY A 93 8.43 -3.02 -5.90
CA GLY A 93 7.35 -2.14 -6.36
C GLY A 93 6.79 -2.46 -7.74
N LEU A 94 7.13 -3.62 -8.33
CA LEU A 94 6.44 -4.13 -9.51
C LEU A 94 4.99 -4.51 -9.12
N SER A 95 4.02 -3.83 -9.73
CA SER A 95 2.59 -4.14 -9.54
C SER A 95 2.05 -5.06 -10.64
N PRO A 96 0.94 -5.79 -10.38
CA PRO A 96 0.22 -6.56 -11.40
C PRO A 96 -0.12 -5.75 -12.64
N SER A 97 -0.61 -4.52 -12.46
CA SER A 97 -0.95 -3.60 -13.55
C SER A 97 0.27 -3.21 -14.40
N THR A 98 1.43 -3.03 -13.79
CA THR A 98 2.67 -2.69 -14.51
C THR A 98 3.14 -3.86 -15.36
N LEU A 99 3.11 -5.08 -14.80
CA LEU A 99 3.47 -6.28 -15.54
C LEU A 99 2.49 -6.55 -16.67
N GLN A 100 1.18 -6.39 -16.43
CA GLN A 100 0.14 -6.50 -17.45
C GLN A 100 0.38 -5.52 -18.61
N TYR A 101 0.71 -4.28 -18.28
CA TYR A 101 1.06 -3.27 -19.28
C TYR A 101 2.25 -3.72 -20.15
N TRP A 102 3.31 -4.28 -19.57
CA TRP A 102 4.44 -4.79 -20.35
C TRP A 102 4.06 -5.95 -21.25
N ILE A 103 3.18 -6.86 -20.80
CA ILE A 103 2.66 -7.95 -21.63
C ILE A 103 1.92 -7.36 -22.84
N THR A 104 0.99 -6.43 -22.62
CA THR A 104 0.24 -5.78 -23.70
C THR A 104 1.16 -5.03 -24.66
N GLN A 105 2.19 -4.32 -24.16
CA GLN A 105 3.16 -3.66 -25.03
C GLN A 105 4.00 -4.66 -25.84
N SER A 106 4.34 -5.81 -25.25
CA SER A 106 5.16 -6.84 -25.91
C SER A 106 4.46 -7.54 -27.07
N GLU A 107 3.13 -7.59 -27.05
CA GLU A 107 2.33 -8.22 -28.11
C GLU A 107 2.13 -7.33 -29.33
N GLY A 108 2.67 -6.10 -29.28
CA GLY A 108 2.40 -5.05 -30.25
C GLY A 108 0.98 -4.51 -30.07
N ARG A 109 0.73 -3.26 -30.46
CA ARG A 109 -0.64 -2.80 -30.70
C ARG A 109 -1.18 -3.65 -31.85
N LYS A 110 -1.80 -4.80 -31.58
CA LYS A 110 -2.62 -5.49 -32.56
C LYS A 110 -3.67 -4.48 -32.97
N LYS A 111 -3.46 -3.82 -34.11
CA LYS A 111 -4.49 -3.02 -34.76
C LYS A 111 -5.65 -3.97 -34.88
N LYS A 112 -6.74 -3.71 -34.14
CA LYS A 112 -8.03 -4.31 -34.46
C LYS A 112 -8.33 -3.83 -35.87
N LEU A 113 -7.94 -4.62 -36.87
CA LEU A 113 -8.53 -4.54 -38.19
C LEU A 113 -9.94 -5.08 -37.98
N LEU A 114 -10.86 -4.14 -37.83
CA LEU A 114 -12.29 -4.34 -38.08
C LEU A 114 -12.47 -4.44 -39.60
#